data_AF-A0A914KJJ2-F1
#
_entry.id   AF-A0A914KJJ2-F1
#
_cell.length_a   1.000
_cell.length_b   1.000
_cell.length_c   1.000
_cell.angle_alpha   90.00
_cell.angle_beta   90.00
_cell.angle_gamma   90.00
#
_symmetry.space_group_name_H-M   'P 1'
#
loop_
_entity.id
_entity.type
_entity.pdbx_description
1 polymer ?
#
loop_
_entity_poly.entity_id
_entity_poly.type
_entity_poly.pdbx_seq_one_letter_code
_entity_poly.pdbx_strand_id
1 'polypeptide(L)'
;MFPFLNHLINSPLLSPNRLLFLFIIQRVLAQQQQFSLYSRHDIVDKTVKASETFLSAQDLENMPDREVDLRELGIRVETDPTLGTRNRGDIAELPPSLRPQFDANGLARNSIRQPYRRWPRNEIPYALSSQYGAYSRSVIAKAMDEYHSKTCVRFVPRDLRRHRDYVYIHPDGKK
;
A
#
# COMPACT_ATOMS: atom_id res chain seq x y z
N MET A 1 -44.82 -33.50 -7.76
CA MET A 1 -44.42 -34.91 -7.68
C MET A 1 -42.91 -34.93 -7.51
N PHE A 2 -42.45 -35.18 -6.28
CA PHE A 2 -41.13 -35.68 -5.84
C PHE A 2 -41.01 -35.34 -4.34
N PRO A 3 -41.46 -36.24 -3.46
CA PRO A 3 -41.52 -36.03 -2.02
C PRO A 3 -40.22 -36.54 -1.39
N PHE A 4 -39.20 -35.70 -1.24
CA PHE A 4 -37.99 -36.06 -0.48
C PHE A 4 -37.38 -34.85 0.24
N LEU A 5 -38.21 -33.97 0.82
CA LEU A 5 -37.72 -32.78 1.52
C LEU A 5 -38.16 -32.66 2.99
N ASN A 6 -38.52 -33.75 3.67
CA ASN A 6 -39.00 -33.65 5.06
C ASN A 6 -38.44 -34.68 6.06
N HIS A 7 -37.29 -35.31 5.78
CA HIS A 7 -36.74 -36.31 6.73
C HIS A 7 -35.34 -36.06 7.28
N LEU A 8 -34.94 -34.79 7.45
CA LEU A 8 -33.68 -34.45 8.15
C LEU A 8 -33.81 -33.33 9.21
N ILE A 9 -35.03 -32.98 9.67
CA ILE A 9 -35.22 -31.91 10.67
C ILE A 9 -35.59 -32.42 12.07
N ASN A 10 -35.94 -33.70 12.25
CA ASN A 10 -36.30 -34.25 13.57
C ASN A 10 -35.45 -35.48 13.95
N SER A 11 -34.19 -35.27 14.32
CA SER A 11 -33.37 -36.27 15.03
C SER A 11 -32.86 -35.66 16.34
N PRO A 12 -33.23 -36.20 17.52
CA PRO A 12 -32.69 -35.72 18.77
C PRO A 12 -31.25 -36.23 18.90
N LEU A 13 -30.35 -35.34 19.27
CA LEU A 13 -28.91 -35.54 19.50
C LEU A 13 -28.06 -35.56 18.21
N LEU A 14 -27.76 -34.37 17.67
CA LEU A 14 -26.52 -34.19 16.93
C LEU A 14 -25.35 -34.53 17.87
N SER A 15 -24.58 -35.56 17.52
CA SER A 15 -23.43 -35.95 18.34
C SER A 15 -22.42 -34.80 18.44
N PRO A 16 -21.67 -34.68 19.55
CA PRO A 16 -20.65 -33.66 19.73
C PRO A 16 -19.66 -33.62 18.56
N ASN A 17 -19.35 -34.79 18.00
CA ASN A 17 -18.46 -34.93 16.85
C ASN A 17 -19.04 -34.33 15.55
N ARG A 18 -20.36 -34.39 15.34
CA ARG A 18 -21.03 -33.74 14.18
C ARG A 18 -21.09 -32.22 14.34
N LEU A 19 -21.33 -31.73 15.54
CA LEU A 19 -21.24 -30.29 15.83
C LEU A 19 -19.82 -29.78 15.66
N LEU A 20 -18.81 -30.52 16.13
CA LEU A 20 -17.40 -30.18 15.94
C LEU A 20 -17.04 -30.16 14.45
N PHE A 21 -17.49 -31.15 13.67
CA PHE A 21 -17.27 -31.20 12.22
C PHE A 21 -17.95 -30.04 11.49
N LEU A 22 -19.19 -29.68 11.88
CA LEU A 22 -19.89 -28.53 11.32
C LEU A 22 -19.22 -27.21 11.69
N PHE A 23 -18.70 -27.08 12.92
CA PHE A 23 -17.88 -25.94 13.34
C PHE A 23 -16.55 -25.89 12.57
N ILE A 24 -15.89 -27.03 12.35
CA ILE A 24 -14.67 -27.11 11.54
C ILE A 24 -14.98 -26.77 10.09
N ILE A 25 -16.05 -27.30 9.49
CA ILE A 25 -16.47 -26.96 8.13
C ILE A 25 -16.87 -25.50 8.03
N GLN A 26 -17.60 -24.94 9.01
CA GLN A 26 -17.89 -23.49 9.04
C GLN A 26 -16.61 -22.66 9.20
N ARG A 27 -15.63 -23.10 10.00
CA ARG A 27 -14.33 -22.42 10.14
C ARG A 27 -13.49 -22.53 8.87
N VAL A 28 -13.48 -23.69 8.20
CA VAL A 28 -12.76 -23.94 6.95
C VAL A 28 -13.42 -23.22 5.78
N LEU A 29 -14.75 -23.22 5.67
CA LEU A 29 -15.50 -22.45 4.67
C LEU A 29 -15.40 -20.94 4.93
N ALA A 30 -15.37 -20.49 6.18
CA ALA A 30 -15.06 -19.10 6.53
C ALA A 30 -13.59 -18.74 6.21
N GLN A 31 -12.66 -19.70 6.29
CA GLN A 31 -11.28 -19.53 5.80
C GLN A 31 -11.18 -19.55 4.27
N GLN A 32 -12.17 -20.10 3.55
CA GLN A 32 -12.20 -20.09 2.07
C GLN A 32 -12.81 -18.81 1.47
N GLN A 33 -13.32 -17.89 2.29
CA GLN A 33 -13.74 -16.58 1.80
C GLN A 33 -12.55 -15.62 1.73
N GLN A 34 -11.71 -15.73 0.69
CA GLN A 34 -10.82 -14.64 0.32
C GLN A 34 -10.40 -14.68 -1.16
N PHE A 35 -11.39 -14.70 -2.05
CA PHE A 35 -11.24 -13.96 -3.31
C PHE A 35 -11.90 -12.59 -3.11
N SER A 36 -11.24 -11.71 -2.36
CA SER A 36 -11.53 -10.29 -2.50
C SER A 36 -11.03 -9.90 -3.88
N LEU A 37 -11.96 -9.81 -4.85
CA LEU A 37 -11.66 -9.17 -6.12
C LEU A 37 -11.41 -7.69 -5.79
N TYR A 38 -10.14 -7.30 -5.68
CA TYR A 38 -9.79 -5.91 -5.48
C TYR A 38 -10.45 -5.06 -6.57
N SER A 39 -10.94 -3.89 -6.20
CA SER A 39 -11.50 -2.92 -7.12
C SER A 39 -10.51 -1.79 -7.37
N ARG A 40 -10.79 -0.94 -8.37
CA ARG A 40 -9.99 0.28 -8.59
C ARG A 40 -9.96 1.20 -7.37
N HIS A 41 -11.05 1.24 -6.59
CA HIS A 41 -11.14 2.08 -5.39
C HIS A 41 -10.22 1.57 -4.27
N ASP A 42 -9.90 0.28 -4.24
CA ASP A 42 -8.91 -0.27 -3.29
C ASP A 42 -7.49 0.16 -3.63
N ILE A 43 -7.24 0.52 -4.90
CA ILE A 43 -5.98 1.09 -5.35
C ILE A 43 -6.00 2.61 -5.13
N VAL A 44 -6.87 3.31 -5.83
CA VAL A 44 -7.04 4.77 -5.73
C VAL A 44 -8.51 5.13 -5.93
N ASP A 45 -9.06 5.82 -4.94
CA ASP A 45 -10.39 6.43 -5.00
C ASP A 45 -10.27 7.94 -5.25
N LYS A 46 -10.48 8.37 -6.50
CA LYS A 46 -10.52 9.79 -6.87
C LYS A 46 -11.90 10.44 -6.68
N THR A 47 -12.93 9.68 -6.25
CA THR A 47 -14.27 10.22 -6.00
C THR A 47 -14.31 11.04 -4.72
N VAL A 48 -13.42 10.73 -3.77
CA VAL A 48 -13.25 11.50 -2.53
C VAL A 48 -12.30 12.69 -2.73
N LYS A 49 -12.60 13.79 -2.02
CA LYS A 49 -11.71 14.95 -1.97
C LYS A 49 -10.43 14.56 -1.23
N ALA A 50 -9.28 14.88 -1.83
CA ALA A 50 -7.98 14.64 -1.20
C ALA A 50 -7.83 15.42 0.11
N SER A 51 -7.39 14.73 1.15
CA SER A 51 -7.05 15.26 2.46
C SER A 51 -5.85 14.50 3.03
N GLU A 52 -5.12 15.10 3.98
CA GLU A 52 -4.01 14.42 4.65
C GLU A 52 -4.51 13.34 5.61
N THR A 53 -3.93 12.15 5.51
CA THR A 53 -4.16 10.99 6.39
C THR A 53 -2.82 10.32 6.71
N PHE A 54 -2.82 9.36 7.61
CA PHE A 54 -1.62 8.63 8.03
C PHE A 54 -1.90 7.13 8.07
N LEU A 55 -0.87 6.31 8.01
CA LEU A 55 -1.02 4.86 8.14
C LEU A 55 -1.38 4.48 9.58
N SER A 56 -2.14 3.41 9.69
CA SER A 56 -2.56 2.74 10.91
C SER A 56 -1.96 1.33 10.97
N ALA A 57 -2.00 0.69 12.14
CA ALA A 57 -1.57 -0.71 12.27
C ALA A 57 -2.35 -1.65 11.32
N GLN A 58 -3.64 -1.37 11.10
CA GLN A 58 -4.49 -2.14 10.20
C GLN A 58 -3.99 -2.11 8.75
N ASP A 59 -3.38 -1.00 8.31
CA ASP A 59 -2.85 -0.91 6.95
C ASP A 59 -1.74 -1.95 6.73
N LEU A 60 -0.92 -2.24 7.75
CA LEU A 60 0.12 -3.27 7.67
C LEU A 60 -0.45 -4.69 7.70
N GLU A 61 -1.48 -4.92 8.51
CA GLU A 61 -2.15 -6.22 8.63
C GLU A 61 -2.94 -6.60 7.36
N ASN A 62 -3.40 -5.63 6.58
CA ASN A 62 -4.23 -5.82 5.39
C ASN A 62 -3.46 -6.18 4.11
N MET A 63 -2.16 -6.52 4.21
CA MET A 63 -1.36 -6.88 3.04
C MET A 63 -1.81 -8.24 2.48
N PRO A 64 -2.13 -8.35 1.18
CA PRO A 64 -2.41 -9.65 0.57
C PRO A 64 -1.16 -10.49 0.41
N ASP A 65 -1.33 -11.82 0.44
CA ASP A 65 -0.27 -12.80 0.21
C ASP A 65 0.31 -12.73 -1.21
N ARG A 66 -0.48 -12.26 -2.18
CA ARG A 66 -0.07 -12.08 -3.57
C ARG A 66 -0.26 -10.63 -4.03
N GLU A 67 0.66 -10.16 -4.85
CA GLU A 67 0.55 -8.87 -5.52
C GLU A 67 -0.61 -8.89 -6.53
N VAL A 68 -1.32 -7.77 -6.61
CA VAL A 68 -2.45 -7.57 -7.52
C VAL A 68 -1.94 -7.01 -8.84
N ASP A 69 -2.27 -7.66 -9.96
CA ASP A 69 -2.01 -7.08 -11.27
C ASP A 69 -2.99 -5.92 -11.54
N LEU A 70 -2.45 -4.71 -11.52
CA LEU A 70 -3.21 -3.49 -11.76
C LEU A 70 -3.86 -3.45 -13.16
N ARG A 71 -3.29 -4.17 -14.14
CA ARG A 71 -3.82 -4.23 -15.51
C ARG A 71 -5.13 -5.03 -15.57
N GLU A 72 -5.29 -6.06 -14.73
CA GLU A 72 -6.54 -6.81 -14.60
C GLU A 72 -7.66 -5.93 -14.03
N LEU A 73 -7.31 -4.94 -13.22
CA LEU A 73 -8.23 -3.91 -12.72
C LEU A 73 -8.50 -2.81 -13.77
N GLY A 74 -7.89 -2.90 -14.95
CA GLY A 74 -7.94 -1.93 -16.04
C GLY A 74 -7.26 -0.59 -15.72
N ILE A 75 -6.33 -0.58 -14.77
CA ILE A 75 -5.44 0.56 -14.53
C ILE A 75 -4.35 0.52 -15.60
N ARG A 76 -4.12 1.66 -16.25
CA ARG A 76 -3.03 1.80 -17.21
C ARG A 76 -1.72 1.88 -16.43
N VAL A 77 -0.84 0.91 -16.70
CA VAL A 77 0.53 0.89 -16.19
C VAL A 77 1.44 0.97 -17.40
N GLU A 78 2.25 2.03 -17.49
CA GLU A 78 3.26 2.15 -18.53
C GLU A 78 4.17 0.91 -18.56
N THR A 79 4.52 0.45 -19.75
CA THR A 79 5.38 -0.72 -19.95
C THR A 79 6.76 -0.51 -19.35
N ASP A 80 7.25 0.73 -19.37
CA ASP A 80 8.53 1.12 -18.78
C ASP A 80 8.39 2.48 -18.08
N PRO A 81 8.42 2.51 -16.73
CA PRO A 81 8.33 3.76 -15.96
C PRO A 81 9.58 4.64 -16.10
N THR A 82 10.67 4.13 -16.68
CA THR A 82 11.94 4.86 -16.84
C THR A 82 12.03 5.66 -18.14
N LEU A 83 11.08 5.50 -19.06
CA LEU A 83 11.00 6.25 -20.32
C LEU A 83 10.22 7.56 -20.22
N GLY A 84 9.92 8.01 -19.00
CA GLY A 84 9.25 9.28 -18.75
C GLY A 84 10.10 10.50 -19.10
N THR A 85 9.48 11.69 -19.14
CA THR A 85 10.15 12.98 -19.39
C THR A 85 10.95 13.50 -18.18
N ARG A 86 10.87 12.83 -17.04
CA ARG A 86 11.62 13.17 -15.83
C ARG A 86 13.07 12.67 -15.94
N ASN A 87 13.96 13.17 -15.10
CA ASN A 87 15.34 12.69 -15.07
C ASN A 87 15.34 11.20 -14.68
N ARG A 88 16.07 10.35 -15.42
CA ARG A 88 16.01 8.88 -15.28
C ARG A 88 14.58 8.29 -15.35
N GLY A 89 13.62 9.04 -15.90
CA GLY A 89 12.23 8.64 -16.07
C GLY A 89 11.31 8.94 -14.90
N ASP A 90 11.85 9.04 -13.68
CA ASP A 90 11.08 9.12 -12.44
C ASP A 90 11.56 10.19 -11.43
N ILE A 91 12.73 10.81 -11.63
CA ILE A 91 13.29 11.83 -10.73
C ILE A 91 12.83 13.23 -11.17
N ALA A 92 12.12 13.92 -10.28
CA ALA A 92 11.75 15.32 -10.48
C ALA A 92 12.99 16.19 -10.71
N GLU A 93 12.92 17.11 -11.68
CA GLU A 93 14.03 18.00 -11.99
C GLU A 93 14.31 18.96 -10.83
N LEU A 94 15.57 19.01 -10.39
CA LEU A 94 15.99 19.95 -9.36
C LEU A 94 16.17 21.35 -9.97
N PRO A 95 15.80 22.42 -9.25
CA PRO A 95 16.14 23.78 -9.66
C PRO A 95 17.66 23.90 -9.83
N PRO A 96 18.16 24.80 -10.69
CA PRO A 96 19.59 24.89 -11.03
C PRO A 96 20.51 24.95 -9.80
N SER A 97 20.11 25.65 -8.74
CA SER A 97 20.84 25.77 -7.47
C SER A 97 20.97 24.45 -6.69
N LEU A 98 20.11 23.47 -6.97
CA LEU A 98 20.08 22.17 -6.32
C LEU A 98 20.61 21.04 -7.21
N ARG A 99 20.95 21.29 -8.47
CA ARG A 99 21.48 20.23 -9.34
C ARG A 99 22.82 19.69 -8.78
N PRO A 100 23.03 18.36 -8.79
CA PRO A 100 24.32 17.79 -8.39
C PRO A 100 25.42 18.37 -9.27
N GLN A 101 26.51 18.82 -8.67
CA GLN A 101 27.73 19.10 -9.42
C GLN A 101 28.28 17.75 -9.89
N PHE A 102 28.40 17.59 -11.21
CA PHE A 102 29.12 16.48 -11.80
C PHE A 102 30.57 16.56 -11.35
N ASP A 103 31.19 15.43 -11.00
CA ASP A 103 32.64 15.42 -10.78
C ASP A 103 33.37 15.65 -12.11
N ALA A 104 34.70 15.84 -12.05
CA ALA A 104 35.54 16.10 -13.23
C ALA A 104 35.41 15.02 -14.34
N ASN A 105 34.82 13.87 -14.02
CA ASN A 105 34.61 12.75 -14.94
C ASN A 105 33.17 12.72 -15.50
N GLY A 106 32.33 13.71 -15.19
CA GLY A 106 30.94 13.76 -15.65
C GLY A 106 30.01 12.75 -14.98
N LEU A 107 30.45 12.08 -13.91
CA LEU A 107 29.68 11.04 -13.24
C LEU A 107 28.90 11.65 -12.06
N ALA A 108 27.59 11.78 -12.24
CA ALA A 108 26.69 12.00 -11.11
C ALA A 108 26.64 10.72 -10.27
N ARG A 109 27.21 10.73 -9.07
CA ARG A 109 27.05 9.61 -8.12
C ARG A 109 25.58 9.55 -7.68
N ASN A 110 24.99 8.35 -7.65
CA ASN A 110 23.58 8.10 -7.33
C ASN A 110 23.11 8.62 -5.95
N SER A 111 24.02 9.04 -5.07
CA SER A 111 23.68 9.51 -3.73
C SER A 111 24.12 10.96 -3.51
N ILE A 112 23.17 11.78 -3.05
CA ILE A 112 23.44 13.12 -2.54
C ILE A 112 24.32 13.00 -1.29
N ARG A 113 25.53 13.56 -1.33
CA ARG A 113 26.52 13.43 -0.25
C ARG A 113 26.35 14.49 0.83
N GLN A 114 25.79 15.64 0.46
CA GLN A 114 25.61 16.82 1.29
C GLN A 114 24.70 16.53 2.49
N PRO A 115 25.19 16.64 3.74
CA PRO A 115 24.39 16.34 4.93
C PRO A 115 23.16 17.24 5.08
N TYR A 116 23.25 18.50 4.67
CA TYR A 116 22.15 19.46 4.74
C TYR A 116 20.97 19.14 3.80
N ARG A 117 21.12 18.14 2.92
CA ARG A 117 20.06 17.65 2.03
C ARG A 117 19.43 16.35 2.53
N ARG A 118 19.81 15.90 3.73
CA ARG A 118 19.29 14.68 4.35
C ARG A 118 18.18 15.01 5.33
N TRP A 119 17.32 14.03 5.56
CA TRP A 119 16.34 14.10 6.63
C TRP A 119 17.03 14.09 8.00
N PRO A 120 16.77 15.08 8.88
CA PRO A 120 17.39 15.14 10.20
C PRO A 120 16.93 13.98 11.08
N ARG A 121 17.82 13.48 11.95
CA ARG A 121 17.54 12.39 12.91
C ARG A 121 17.03 11.10 12.25
N ASN A 122 17.29 10.92 10.95
CA ASN A 122 16.78 9.81 10.14
C ASN A 122 15.25 9.72 10.12
N GLU A 123 14.55 10.80 10.50
CA GLU A 123 13.09 10.87 10.53
C GLU A 123 12.57 11.51 9.23
N ILE A 124 11.66 10.82 8.55
CA ILE A 124 10.95 11.31 7.37
C ILE A 124 9.50 11.57 7.79
N PRO A 125 9.12 12.83 8.10
CA PRO A 125 7.73 13.20 8.25
C PRO A 125 6.96 12.94 6.97
N TYR A 126 5.80 12.30 7.06
CA TYR A 126 4.96 12.04 5.89
C TYR A 126 3.49 12.28 6.17
N ALA A 127 2.73 12.55 5.10
CA ALA A 127 1.28 12.46 5.05
C ALA A 127 0.86 11.74 3.76
N LEU A 128 -0.26 11.02 3.79
CA LEU A 128 -0.85 10.36 2.63
C LEU A 128 -2.12 11.08 2.19
N SER A 129 -2.35 11.13 0.89
CA SER A 129 -3.68 11.45 0.36
C SER A 129 -4.72 10.42 0.82
N SER A 130 -5.87 10.89 1.28
CA SER A 130 -7.07 10.06 1.56
C SER A 130 -7.61 9.32 0.34
N GLN A 131 -7.09 9.62 -0.86
CA GLN A 131 -7.46 8.93 -2.10
C GLN A 131 -6.79 7.57 -2.28
N TYR A 132 -5.82 7.19 -1.45
CA TYR A 132 -5.31 5.82 -1.47
C TYR A 132 -6.30 4.87 -0.81
N GLY A 133 -6.70 3.83 -1.55
CA GLY A 133 -7.53 2.76 -1.01
C GLY A 133 -6.74 1.79 -0.13
N ALA A 134 -7.45 0.81 0.44
CA ALA A 134 -6.90 -0.13 1.42
C ALA A 134 -5.69 -0.92 0.90
N TYR A 135 -5.69 -1.35 -0.37
CA TYR A 135 -4.58 -2.07 -0.96
C TYR A 135 -3.34 -1.20 -1.13
N SER A 136 -3.49 0.00 -1.70
CA SER A 136 -2.33 0.89 -1.87
C SER A 136 -1.72 1.31 -0.53
N ARG A 137 -2.58 1.54 0.48
CA ARG A 137 -2.12 1.85 1.83
C ARG A 137 -1.33 0.70 2.45
N SER A 138 -1.75 -0.56 2.26
CA SER A 138 -0.99 -1.70 2.77
C SER A 138 0.35 -1.90 2.07
N VAL A 139 0.39 -1.68 0.75
CA VAL A 139 1.66 -1.67 -0.01
C VAL A 139 2.62 -0.60 0.51
N ILE A 140 2.14 0.63 0.73
CA ILE A 140 2.96 1.72 1.28
C ILE A 140 3.41 1.39 2.71
N ALA A 141 2.53 0.82 3.54
CA ALA A 141 2.86 0.42 4.91
C ALA A 141 3.97 -0.63 4.93
N LYS A 142 3.88 -1.68 4.10
CA LYS A 142 4.91 -2.70 3.96
C LYS A 142 6.24 -2.12 3.48
N ALA A 143 6.22 -1.21 2.51
CA ALA A 143 7.42 -0.54 2.04
C ALA A 143 8.10 0.27 3.15
N MET A 144 7.32 1.01 3.96
CA MET A 144 7.86 1.75 5.11
C MET A 144 8.42 0.80 6.18
N ASP A 145 7.73 -0.31 6.47
CA ASP A 145 8.15 -1.33 7.44
C ASP A 145 9.47 -2.02 7.04
N GLU A 146 9.69 -2.22 5.73
CA GLU A 146 10.96 -2.74 5.22
C GLU A 146 12.14 -1.79 5.55
N TYR A 147 11.94 -0.47 5.43
CA TYR A 147 12.95 0.49 5.90
C TYR A 147 13.14 0.42 7.41
N HIS A 148 12.07 0.25 8.18
CA HIS A 148 12.14 0.22 9.64
C HIS A 148 12.91 -0.99 10.14
N SER A 149 12.72 -2.14 9.50
CA SER A 149 13.38 -3.41 9.84
C SER A 149 14.84 -3.50 9.37
N LYS A 150 15.19 -2.90 8.22
CA LYS A 150 16.51 -3.05 7.60
C LYS A 150 17.45 -1.86 7.77
N THR A 151 16.93 -0.71 8.19
CA THR A 151 17.71 0.53 8.26
C THR A 151 17.39 1.32 9.54
N CYS A 152 18.10 2.44 9.76
CA CYS A 152 17.78 3.40 10.81
C CYS A 152 16.77 4.48 10.39
N VAL A 153 16.26 4.46 9.15
CA VAL A 153 15.29 5.44 8.65
C VAL A 153 13.91 5.18 9.25
N ARG A 154 13.24 6.23 9.71
CA ARG A 154 11.91 6.16 10.33
C ARG A 154 10.94 7.10 9.65
N PHE A 155 9.91 6.52 9.05
CA PHE A 155 8.76 7.27 8.57
C PHE A 155 7.85 7.60 9.74
N VAL A 156 7.55 8.88 9.95
CA VAL A 156 6.73 9.34 11.08
C VAL A 156 5.53 10.15 10.58
N PRO A 157 4.34 9.99 11.17
CA PRO A 157 3.20 10.87 10.87
C PRO A 157 3.59 12.33 11.03
N ARG A 158 3.24 13.15 10.03
CA ARG A 158 3.49 14.58 10.07
C ARG A 158 2.78 15.20 11.27
N ASP A 159 3.49 16.07 11.98
CA ASP A 159 2.93 16.95 13.00
C ASP A 159 3.13 18.38 12.50
N LEU A 160 2.02 19.08 12.32
CA LEU A 160 1.96 20.42 11.73
C LEU A 160 2.75 21.47 12.52
N ARG A 161 3.01 21.25 13.82
CA ARG A 161 3.72 22.21 14.67
C ARG A 161 5.24 22.06 14.59
N ARG A 162 5.75 20.84 14.36
CA ARG A 162 7.20 20.53 14.35
C ARG A 162 7.77 20.27 12.96
N HIS A 163 6.95 19.80 12.02
CA HIS A 163 7.42 19.38 10.70
C HIS A 163 7.07 20.41 9.63
N ARG A 164 8.04 21.30 9.38
CA ARG A 164 8.02 22.22 8.24
C ARG A 164 8.23 21.48 6.92
N ASP A 165 9.24 20.61 6.87
CA ASP A 165 9.56 19.78 5.70
C ASP A 165 9.00 18.37 5.91
N TYR A 166 8.34 17.82 4.88
CA TYR A 166 7.70 16.50 4.91
C TYR A 166 7.46 15.97 3.49
N VAL A 167 7.19 14.67 3.37
CA VAL A 167 6.78 14.03 2.11
C VAL A 167 5.25 13.92 2.09
N TYR A 168 4.61 14.51 1.08
CA TYR A 168 3.20 14.22 0.79
C TYR A 168 3.12 13.13 -0.28
N ILE A 169 2.67 11.94 0.11
CA ILE A 169 2.52 10.79 -0.78
C ILE A 169 1.11 10.85 -1.34
N HIS A 170 0.98 10.96 -2.65
CA HIS A 170 -0.32 11.04 -3.31
C HIS A 170 -0.32 10.30 -4.64
N PRO A 171 -1.47 9.76 -5.07
CA PRO A 171 -1.57 9.15 -6.39
C PRO A 171 -1.34 10.19 -7.48
N ASP A 172 -0.70 9.79 -8.58
CA ASP A 172 -0.43 10.70 -9.69
C ASP A 172 -1.73 11.20 -10.34
N GLY A 173 -1.72 12.49 -10.66
CA GLY A 173 -2.87 13.25 -11.15
C GLY A 173 -3.11 13.17 -12.66
N LYS A 174 -2.39 12.31 -13.40
CA LYS A 174 -2.60 12.23 -14.85
C LYS A 174 -4.05 11.79 -15.12
N LYS A 175 -4.81 12.72 -15.70
CA LYS A 175 -6.14 12.51 -16.26
C LYS A 175 -6.01 11.75 -17.57
#